data_AF-A0A2C9LAL6-F1
#
_entry.id   AF-A0A2C9LAL6-F1
#
_cell.length_a   1.000
_cell.length_b   1.000
_cell.length_c   1.000
_cell.angle_alpha   90.00
_cell.angle_beta   90.00
_cell.angle_gamma   90.00
#
_symmetry.space_group_name_H-M   'P 1'
#
loop_
_entity.id
_entity.type
_entity.pdbx_description
1 polymer ?
#
loop_
_entity_poly.entity_id
_entity_poly.type
_entity_poly.pdbx_seq_one_letter_code
_entity_poly.pdbx_strand_id
1 'polypeptide(L)'
;MDSPDYNYNLDPTTIKFKKGKDEREDVQKKTFTKWINSQLSKAKRATITDLFTDLRDGERLLSLLEVLGGLSLVRLFFCYKIFKVGALGRVNVKLT
;
A
#
# COMPACT_ATOMS: atom_id res chain seq x y z
N MET A 1 -29.66 -27.85 38.69
CA MET A 1 -29.65 -28.28 37.27
C MET A 1 -28.24 -28.07 36.80
N ASP A 2 -27.35 -29.00 37.16
CA ASP A 2 -25.95 -28.94 36.81
C ASP A 2 -25.80 -29.27 35.32
N SER A 3 -25.08 -28.41 34.61
CA SER A 3 -24.87 -28.49 33.17
C SER A 3 -24.09 -29.77 32.82
N PRO A 4 -24.38 -30.46 31.70
CA PRO A 4 -23.64 -31.66 31.33
C PRO A 4 -22.18 -31.31 31.04
N ASP A 5 -21.26 -32.14 31.55
CA ASP A 5 -19.84 -32.10 31.20
C ASP A 5 -19.67 -32.62 29.76
N TYR A 6 -19.80 -31.71 28.80
CA TYR A 6 -19.50 -31.99 27.40
C TYR A 6 -17.99 -32.04 27.23
N ASN A 7 -17.40 -33.20 27.51
CA ASN A 7 -16.01 -33.48 27.17
C ASN A 7 -15.86 -33.50 25.64
N TYR A 8 -15.41 -32.37 25.08
CA TYR A 8 -15.06 -32.19 23.67
C TYR A 8 -13.79 -32.99 23.33
N ASN A 9 -13.90 -34.32 23.30
CA ASN A 9 -12.93 -35.14 22.56
C ASN A 9 -13.05 -34.77 21.08
N LEU A 10 -12.34 -33.70 20.71
CA LEU A 10 -12.26 -33.13 19.38
C LEU A 10 -11.60 -34.18 18.48
N ASP A 11 -12.44 -34.80 17.66
CA ASP A 11 -12.03 -35.68 16.58
C ASP A 11 -10.87 -35.05 15.76
N PRO A 12 -9.79 -35.78 15.44
CA PRO A 12 -8.61 -35.25 14.73
C PRO A 12 -8.93 -34.68 13.35
N THR A 13 -10.06 -35.05 12.75
CA THR A 13 -10.52 -34.53 11.46
C THR A 13 -11.14 -33.13 11.57
N THR A 14 -11.39 -32.63 12.78
CA THR A 14 -11.82 -31.24 13.04
C THR A 14 -10.65 -30.28 13.22
N ILE A 15 -9.39 -30.70 12.97
CA ILE A 15 -8.23 -29.81 12.77
C ILE A 15 -8.40 -29.04 11.44
N LYS A 16 -9.31 -28.07 11.54
CA LYS A 16 -9.58 -26.86 10.78
C LYS A 16 -8.94 -26.80 9.39
N PHE A 17 -9.79 -27.05 8.40
CA PHE A 17 -9.75 -26.56 7.02
C PHE A 17 -9.74 -25.01 6.90
N LYS A 18 -8.98 -24.31 7.73
CA LYS A 18 -8.66 -22.87 7.60
C LYS A 18 -7.27 -22.63 7.00
N LYS A 19 -6.47 -23.68 6.85
CA LYS A 19 -5.09 -23.61 6.36
C LYS A 19 -4.98 -23.05 4.93
N GLY A 20 -5.89 -23.42 4.03
CA GLY A 20 -5.80 -23.02 2.62
C GLY A 20 -6.12 -21.56 2.31
N LYS A 21 -6.77 -20.80 3.21
CA LYS A 21 -7.06 -19.38 2.99
C LYS A 21 -5.89 -18.52 3.49
N ASP A 22 -5.42 -18.81 4.70
CA ASP A 22 -4.27 -18.14 5.31
C ASP A 22 -2.98 -18.38 4.50
N GLU A 23 -2.77 -19.60 3.99
CA GLU A 23 -1.64 -19.91 3.09
C GLU A 23 -1.70 -19.11 1.78
N ARG A 24 -2.90 -18.92 1.21
CA ARG A 24 -3.06 -18.14 -0.03
C ARG A 24 -2.84 -16.65 0.21
N GLU A 25 -3.31 -16.13 1.34
CA GLU A 25 -3.10 -14.73 1.73
C GLU A 25 -1.61 -14.44 1.98
N ASP A 26 -0.89 -15.36 2.64
CA ASP A 26 0.55 -15.25 2.86
C ASP A 26 1.35 -15.29 1.56
N VAL A 27 0.98 -16.18 0.64
CA VAL A 27 1.62 -16.27 -0.69
C VAL A 27 1.38 -14.98 -1.48
N GLN A 28 0.17 -14.43 -1.44
CA GLN A 28 -0.16 -13.17 -2.10
C GLN A 28 0.64 -12.01 -1.50
N LYS A 29 0.69 -11.90 -0.17
CA LYS A 29 1.47 -10.87 0.54
C LYS A 29 2.94 -10.95 0.17
N LYS A 30 3.55 -12.14 0.20
CA LYS A 30 4.96 -12.36 -0.16
C LYS A 30 5.23 -12.04 -1.62
N THR A 31 4.36 -12.46 -2.52
CA THR A 31 4.50 -12.19 -3.96
C THR A 31 4.44 -10.71 -4.24
N PHE A 32 3.47 -10.01 -3.65
CA PHE A 32 3.32 -8.57 -3.85
C PHE A 32 4.47 -7.78 -3.23
N THR A 33 4.92 -8.16 -2.03
CA THR A 33 6.08 -7.54 -1.37
C THR A 33 7.36 -7.70 -2.21
N LYS A 34 7.61 -8.89 -2.76
CA LYS A 34 8.74 -9.13 -3.67
C LYS A 34 8.64 -8.30 -4.95
N TRP A 35 7.45 -8.20 -5.52
CA TRP A 35 7.22 -7.41 -6.72
C TRP A 35 7.49 -5.92 -6.46
N ILE A 36 7.00 -5.36 -5.35
CA ILE A 36 7.28 -3.96 -4.96
C ILE A 36 8.79 -3.75 -4.79
N ASN A 37 9.46 -4.66 -4.07
CA ASN A 37 10.91 -4.57 -3.87
C ASN A 37 11.69 -4.61 -5.18
N SER A 38 11.23 -5.36 -6.19
CA SER A 38 11.81 -5.35 -7.54
C SER A 38 11.61 -4.00 -8.25
N GLN A 39 10.48 -3.32 -8.05
CA GLN A 39 10.27 -1.98 -8.65
C GLN A 39 11.09 -0.91 -7.91
N LEU A 40 11.13 -0.95 -6.58
CA LEU A 40 11.89 0.01 -5.79
C LEU A 40 13.41 -0.13 -5.99
N SER A 41 13.91 -1.36 -6.18
CA SER A 41 15.33 -1.59 -6.46
C SER A 41 15.75 -1.03 -7.82
N LYS A 42 14.90 -1.12 -8.86
CA LYS A 42 15.14 -0.47 -10.16
C LYS A 42 15.31 1.05 -10.02
N ALA A 43 14.59 1.66 -9.09
CA ALA A 43 14.68 3.09 -8.78
C ALA A 43 15.77 3.44 -7.75
N LYS A 44 16.58 2.47 -7.29
CA LYS A 44 17.57 2.64 -6.22
C LYS A 44 16.97 3.21 -4.92
N ARG A 45 15.73 2.85 -4.61
CA ARG A 45 15.00 3.27 -3.40
C ARG A 45 15.04 2.18 -2.34
N ALA A 46 14.89 2.57 -1.08
CA ALA A 46 14.83 1.60 0.01
C ALA A 46 13.63 0.64 -0.17
N THR A 47 13.91 -0.64 0.04
CA THR A 47 12.94 -1.74 -0.04
C THR A 47 12.01 -1.74 1.17
N ILE A 48 10.86 -2.38 1.03
CA ILE A 48 9.87 -2.57 2.08
C ILE A 48 10.03 -3.94 2.75
N THR A 49 9.75 -3.97 4.05
CA THR A 49 9.83 -5.15 4.92
C THR A 49 8.44 -5.62 5.31
N ASP A 50 7.54 -4.71 5.65
CA ASP A 50 6.12 -5.02 5.85
C ASP A 50 5.23 -4.14 4.96
N LEU A 51 4.39 -4.82 4.17
CA LEU A 51 3.54 -4.20 3.17
C LEU A 51 2.57 -3.15 3.76
N PHE A 52 2.02 -3.43 4.95
CA PHE A 52 0.95 -2.62 5.51
C PHE A 52 1.46 -1.45 6.33
N THR A 53 2.64 -1.57 6.93
CA THR A 53 3.30 -0.45 7.61
C THR A 53 4.01 0.45 6.62
N ASP A 54 4.80 -0.11 5.71
CA ASP A 54 5.75 0.67 4.92
C ASP A 54 5.09 1.43 3.76
N LEU A 55 3.89 1.03 3.36
CA LEU A 55 3.07 1.78 2.40
C LEU A 55 2.09 2.76 3.06
N ARG A 56 1.91 2.71 4.38
CA ARG A 56 0.93 3.54 5.09
C ARG A 56 1.26 5.03 4.99
N ASP A 57 2.53 5.38 5.12
CA ASP A 57 3.01 6.76 5.08
C ASP A 57 2.97 7.37 3.68
N GLY A 58 2.69 6.57 2.64
CA GLY A 58 2.50 7.04 1.27
C GLY A 58 3.78 7.32 0.48
N GLU A 59 4.93 7.57 1.13
CA GLU A 59 6.22 7.84 0.46
C GLU A 59 6.68 6.70 -0.47
N ARG A 60 6.58 5.45 0.02
CA ARG A 60 6.92 4.25 -0.76
C ARG A 60 5.89 3.98 -1.85
N LEU A 61 4.63 4.31 -1.60
CA LEU A 61 3.55 4.19 -2.58
C LEU A 61 3.74 5.20 -3.72
N LEU A 62 4.08 6.44 -3.40
CA LEU A 62 4.38 7.48 -4.37
C LEU A 62 5.57 7.08 -5.24
N SER A 63 6.63 6.58 -4.60
CA SER A 63 7.81 6.06 -5.28
C SER A 63 7.49 4.92 -6.24
N LEU A 64 6.59 4.01 -5.86
CA LEU A 64 6.13 2.91 -6.70
C LEU A 64 5.33 3.43 -7.90
N LEU A 65 4.41 4.38 -7.68
CA LEU A 65 3.60 4.99 -8.73
C LEU A 65 4.45 5.73 -9.78
N GLU A 66 5.51 6.41 -9.36
CA GLU A 66 6.45 7.05 -10.28
C GLU A 66 7.16 6.04 -11.19
N VAL A 67 7.58 4.90 -10.61
CA VAL A 67 8.27 3.84 -11.35
C VAL A 67 7.33 3.15 -12.34
N LEU A 68 6.08 2.88 -11.93
CA LEU A 68 5.09 2.24 -12.78
C LEU A 68 4.57 3.16 -13.89
N GLY A 69 4.38 4.45 -13.58
CA GLY A 69 3.87 5.43 -14.52
C GLY A 69 4.94 6.02 -15.44
N GLY A 70 6.23 5.85 -15.14
CA GLY A 70 7.34 6.50 -15.85
C GLY A 70 7.31 8.04 -15.77
N LEU A 71 6.49 8.58 -14.87
CA LEU A 71 6.25 10.01 -14.70
C LEU A 71 6.73 10.42 -13.31
N SER A 72 7.54 11.48 -13.23
CA SER A 72 7.92 12.08 -11.94
C SER A 72 6.71 12.79 -11.35
N LEU A 73 6.14 12.24 -10.27
CA LEU A 73 5.03 12.84 -9.55
C LEU A 73 5.47 14.13 -8.86
N VAL A 74 6.74 14.24 -8.46
CA VAL A 74 7.34 15.51 -8.02
C VAL A 74 7.18 16.59 -9.08
N ARG A 75 7.44 16.30 -10.37
CA ARG A 75 7.24 17.29 -11.44
C ARG A 75 5.76 17.64 -11.65
N LEU A 76 4.85 16.68 -11.45
CA LEU A 76 3.41 16.97 -11.54
C LEU A 76 2.96 17.85 -10.38
N PHE A 77 3.28 17.52 -9.13
CA PHE A 77 2.93 18.36 -7.97
C PHE A 77 3.51 19.77 -8.09
N PHE A 78 4.78 19.91 -8.48
CA PHE A 78 5.38 21.21 -8.71
C PHE A 78 4.76 21.95 -9.90
N CYS A 79 4.49 21.27 -11.03
CA CYS A 79 3.85 21.91 -12.18
C CYS A 79 2.43 22.35 -11.85
N TYR A 80 1.61 21.51 -11.22
CA TYR A 80 0.26 21.88 -10.78
C TYR A 80 0.28 23.02 -9.75
N LYS A 81 1.22 23.01 -8.80
CA LYS A 81 1.38 24.11 -7.82
C LYS A 81 1.76 25.41 -8.52
N ILE A 82 2.73 25.41 -9.43
CA ILE A 82 3.15 26.60 -10.18
C ILE A 82 2.05 27.08 -11.13
N PHE A 83 1.39 26.18 -11.87
CA PHE A 83 0.30 26.55 -12.78
C PHE A 83 -0.91 27.11 -12.04
N LYS A 84 -1.28 26.54 -10.88
CA LYS A 84 -2.40 27.01 -10.05
C LYS A 84 -2.08 28.31 -9.30
N VAL A 85 -0.85 28.47 -8.81
CA VAL A 85 -0.39 29.73 -8.18
C VAL A 85 -0.26 30.84 -9.24
N GLY A 86 0.27 30.53 -10.42
CA GLY A 86 0.36 31.47 -11.54
C GLY A 86 -0.99 31.93 -12.10
N ALA A 87 -2.03 31.09 -11.98
CA ALA A 87 -3.40 31.45 -12.37
C ALA A 87 -4.10 32.39 -11.37
N LEU A 88 -3.71 32.36 -10.09
CA LEU A 88 -4.30 33.21 -9.04
C LEU A 88 -3.55 34.53 -8.81
N GLY A 89 -2.34 34.68 -9.38
CA GLY A 89 -1.51 35.88 -9.25
C GLY A 89 -1.79 37.01 -10.25
N ARG A 90 -2.78 36.89 -11.16
CA ARG A 90 -3.11 37.90 -12.18
C ARG A 90 -4.50 38.55 -12.01
N VAL A 91 -4.86 38.90 -10.78
CA VAL A 91 -5.98 39.82 -10.52
C VAL A 91 -5.50 40.92 -9.59
N ASN A 92 -4.73 41.86 -10.14
CA ASN A 92 -4.45 43.14 -9.49
C ASN A 92 -4.79 44.27 -10.48
N VAL A 93 -5.84 45.00 -10.09
CA VAL A 93 -6.20 46.39 -10.36
C VAL A 93 -6.40 46.87 -11.80
N LYS A 94 -7.65 47.22 -12.07
CA LYS A 94 -7.96 48.52 -12.68
C LYS A 94 -9.13 49.12 -11.91
N LEU A 95 -8.80 49.84 -10.84
CA LEU A 95 -9.66 50.88 -10.29
C LEU A 95 -9.57 52.06 -11.27
N THR A 96 -10.66 52.36 -11.95
CA THR A 96 -10.94 53.65 -12.60
C THR A 96 -12.43 53.85 -12.54
#